data_AF-G0HAK4-F1
#
_entry.id   AF-G0HAK4-F1
#
_cell.length_a   1.000
_cell.length_b   1.000
_cell.length_c   1.000
_cell.angle_alpha   90.00
_cell.angle_beta   90.00
_cell.angle_gamma   90.00
#
_symmetry.space_group_name_H-M   'P 1'
#
loop_
_entity.id
_entity.type
_entity.pdbx_description
1 polymer ?
#
loop_
_entity_poly.entity_id
_entity_poly.type
_entity_poly.pdbx_seq_one_letter_code
_entity_poly.pdbx_strand_id
1 'polypeptide(L)'
;MRSDTEDIPGGFTKEEADRAEVQEAAEQQAEQDRAANPLARALASAPINCTTYWPSPYKVCGAIREKYDAIGGPTSFLTWPKSDELGVPDGVGRRNEFVNGFIYWHPTTGAHPVTTHFSTVWARNGWETGRLGYPTTDEFGLSDGIGRKQSFQRGHIYGSLAGLASIEGLIYDKWVTTGAEGGPLGYPTADEAGTPDGVGRFNRFTGGMIY
;
A
#
# COMPACT_ATOMS: atom_id res chain seq x y z
N MET A 1 7.61 -25.71 -19.29
CA MET A 1 7.23 -24.48 -18.57
C MET A 1 8.40 -24.10 -17.67
N ARG A 2 8.62 -22.82 -17.37
CA ARG A 2 9.71 -22.34 -16.50
C ARG A 2 9.65 -23.03 -15.14
N SER A 3 8.45 -23.28 -14.63
CA SER A 3 8.09 -24.10 -13.47
C SER A 3 8.58 -25.55 -13.50
N ASP A 4 8.91 -26.12 -14.66
CA ASP A 4 9.47 -27.47 -14.80
C ASP A 4 10.99 -27.49 -14.62
N THR A 5 11.65 -26.34 -14.81
CA THR A 5 13.11 -26.21 -14.87
C THR A 5 13.69 -25.34 -13.76
N GLU A 6 12.90 -24.42 -13.22
CA GLU A 6 13.29 -23.49 -12.16
C GLU A 6 12.57 -23.82 -10.85
N ASP A 7 13.25 -23.52 -9.73
CA ASP A 7 12.66 -23.70 -8.41
C ASP A 7 11.56 -22.67 -8.17
N ILE A 8 10.37 -23.13 -7.76
CA ILE A 8 9.22 -22.27 -7.52
C ILE A 8 9.38 -21.62 -6.15
N PRO A 9 9.38 -20.27 -6.05
CA PRO A 9 9.43 -19.58 -4.77
C PRO A 9 8.36 -20.10 -3.80
N GLY A 10 8.76 -20.33 -2.55
CA GLY A 10 7.86 -20.86 -1.52
C GLY A 10 6.58 -20.03 -1.36
N GLY A 11 5.44 -20.72 -1.28
CA GLY A 11 4.11 -20.09 -1.18
C GLY A 11 3.26 -20.16 -2.45
N PHE A 12 3.78 -20.71 -3.55
CA PHE A 12 3.04 -20.94 -4.79
C PHE A 12 3.05 -22.43 -5.18
N THR A 13 1.95 -22.91 -5.77
CA THR A 13 1.91 -24.27 -6.33
C THR A 13 2.43 -24.29 -7.77
N LYS A 14 2.76 -25.49 -8.26
CA LYS A 14 3.15 -25.67 -9.66
C LYS A 14 2.06 -25.21 -10.61
N GLU A 15 0.81 -25.53 -10.32
CA GLU A 15 -0.34 -25.14 -11.15
C GLU A 15 -0.51 -23.61 -11.21
N GLU A 16 -0.19 -22.90 -10.12
CA GLU A 16 -0.22 -21.43 -10.09
C GLU A 16 0.88 -20.83 -10.96
N ALA A 17 2.10 -21.35 -10.85
CA ALA A 17 3.24 -20.94 -11.67
C ALA A 17 2.99 -21.23 -13.16
N ASP A 18 2.48 -22.42 -13.50
CA ASP A 18 2.12 -22.81 -14.88
C ASP A 18 1.08 -21.84 -15.46
N ARG A 19 0.07 -21.48 -14.66
CA ARG A 19 -0.95 -20.52 -15.07
C ARG A 19 -0.37 -19.13 -15.29
N ALA A 20 0.55 -18.68 -14.44
CA ALA A 20 1.21 -17.39 -14.59
C ALA A 20 2.00 -17.34 -15.92
N GLU A 21 2.72 -18.40 -16.27
CA GLU A 21 3.47 -18.46 -17.53
C GLU A 21 2.58 -18.43 -18.76
N VAL A 22 1.46 -19.16 -18.73
CA VAL A 22 0.49 -19.15 -19.84
C VAL A 22 -0.10 -17.74 -20.01
N GLN A 23 -0.34 -17.02 -18.91
CA GLN A 23 -0.79 -15.63 -18.96
C GLN A 23 0.29 -14.70 -19.51
N GLU A 24 1.54 -14.80 -19.07
CA GLU A 24 2.66 -14.00 -19.59
C GLU A 24 2.86 -14.23 -21.10
N ALA A 25 2.82 -15.48 -21.56
CA ALA A 25 2.93 -15.81 -22.98
C ALA A 25 1.75 -15.24 -23.79
N ALA A 26 0.53 -15.29 -23.25
CA ALA A 26 -0.64 -14.68 -23.88
C ALA A 26 -0.53 -13.15 -23.96
N GLU A 27 0.04 -12.51 -22.94
CA GLU A 27 0.30 -11.06 -22.91
C GLU A 27 1.34 -10.66 -23.97
N GLN A 28 2.45 -11.39 -24.09
CA GLN A 28 3.46 -11.15 -25.12
C GLN A 28 2.90 -11.34 -26.54
N GLN A 29 2.12 -12.40 -26.76
CA GLN A 29 1.48 -12.62 -28.05
C GLN A 29 0.50 -11.50 -28.40
N ALA A 30 -0.33 -11.06 -27.44
CA ALA A 30 -1.26 -9.96 -27.64
C ALA A 30 -0.53 -8.64 -27.96
N GLU A 31 0.62 -8.38 -27.33
CA GLU A 31 1.44 -7.21 -27.63
C GLU A 31 2.07 -7.29 -29.03
N GLN A 32 2.57 -8.45 -29.44
CA GLN A 32 3.08 -8.69 -30.79
C GLN A 32 2.00 -8.50 -31.85
N ASP A 33 0.80 -9.05 -31.63
CA ASP A 33 -0.34 -8.91 -32.54
C ASP A 33 -0.78 -7.44 -32.65
N ARG A 34 -0.75 -6.69 -31.54
CA ARG A 34 -1.05 -5.25 -31.52
C ARG A 34 0.02 -4.43 -32.26
N ALA A 35 1.29 -4.83 -32.15
CA ALA A 35 2.38 -4.19 -32.88
C ALA A 35 2.28 -4.47 -34.39
N ALA A 36 1.83 -5.67 -34.76
CA ALA A 36 1.67 -6.08 -36.15
C ALA A 36 0.44 -5.46 -36.85
N ASN A 37 -0.61 -5.06 -36.12
CA ASN A 37 -1.85 -4.54 -36.70
C ASN A 37 -2.21 -3.10 -36.23
N PRO A 38 -2.03 -2.07 -37.08
CA PRO A 38 -2.33 -0.67 -36.76
C PRO A 38 -3.80 -0.39 -36.41
N LEU A 39 -4.75 -1.12 -37.01
CA LEU A 39 -6.17 -0.97 -36.72
C LEU A 39 -6.54 -1.55 -35.35
N ALA A 40 -5.95 -2.68 -34.97
CA ALA A 40 -6.10 -3.24 -33.62
C ALA A 40 -5.53 -2.29 -32.56
N ARG A 41 -4.42 -1.61 -32.87
CA ARG A 41 -3.83 -0.59 -31.98
C ARG A 41 -4.74 0.63 -31.79
N ALA A 42 -5.47 1.06 -32.83
CA ALA A 42 -6.37 2.22 -32.82
C ALA A 42 -7.75 1.92 -32.21
N LEU A 43 -8.23 0.67 -32.30
CA LEU A 43 -9.54 0.24 -31.77
C LEU A 43 -9.48 -0.26 -30.32
N ALA A 44 -8.29 -0.56 -29.80
CA ALA A 44 -8.12 -0.90 -28.39
C ALA A 44 -8.47 0.32 -27.51
N SER A 45 -9.34 0.13 -26.52
CA SER A 45 -9.49 1.08 -25.41
C SER A 45 -8.11 1.33 -24.78
N ALA A 46 -7.93 2.51 -24.16
CA ALA A 46 -6.68 2.85 -23.46
C ALA A 46 -6.23 1.64 -22.61
N PRO A 47 -4.97 1.20 -22.73
CA PRO A 47 -4.57 -0.06 -22.13
C PRO A 47 -4.81 0.02 -20.63
N ILE A 48 -5.66 -0.85 -20.11
CA ILE A 48 -5.48 -1.29 -18.74
C ILE A 48 -4.17 -2.05 -18.79
N ASN A 49 -3.07 -1.33 -18.55
CA ASN A 49 -1.71 -1.82 -18.73
C ASN A 49 -1.44 -2.82 -17.60
N CYS A 50 -1.89 -4.05 -17.81
CA CYS A 50 -1.81 -5.15 -16.87
C CYS A 50 -0.59 -6.00 -17.16
N THR A 51 0.02 -6.51 -16.11
CA THR A 51 1.14 -7.45 -16.20
C THR A 51 0.95 -8.54 -15.17
N THR A 52 1.14 -9.79 -15.59
CA THR A 52 1.30 -10.94 -14.69
C THR A 52 2.75 -11.01 -14.20
N TYR A 53 2.95 -11.37 -12.92
CA TYR A 53 4.27 -11.46 -12.30
C TYR A 53 4.55 -12.88 -11.81
N TRP A 54 5.25 -13.69 -12.62
CA TRP A 54 5.61 -15.07 -12.25
C TRP A 54 6.37 -15.16 -10.92
N PRO A 55 6.02 -16.07 -9.99
CA PRO A 55 5.12 -17.22 -10.15
C PRO A 55 3.65 -16.90 -9.83
N SER A 56 3.31 -15.65 -9.55
CA SER A 56 1.96 -15.26 -9.19
C SER A 56 1.06 -15.15 -10.43
N PRO A 57 -0.13 -15.79 -10.43
CA PRO A 57 -1.08 -15.76 -11.53
C PRO A 57 -1.99 -14.52 -11.53
N TYR A 58 -1.70 -13.54 -10.67
CA TYR A 58 -2.49 -12.33 -10.49
C TYR A 58 -1.91 -11.17 -11.28
N LYS A 59 -2.81 -10.35 -11.84
CA LYS A 59 -2.48 -9.21 -12.67
C LYS A 59 -2.48 -7.91 -11.87
N VAL A 60 -1.44 -7.11 -12.07
CA VAL A 60 -1.39 -5.74 -11.55
C VAL A 60 -1.49 -4.78 -12.72
N CYS A 61 -2.37 -3.78 -12.59
CA CYS A 61 -2.77 -2.93 -13.70
C CYS A 61 -2.58 -1.44 -13.40
N GLY A 62 -2.48 -0.64 -14.47
CA GLY A 62 -2.57 0.83 -14.41
C GLY A 62 -1.58 1.48 -13.44
N ALA A 63 -2.03 2.50 -12.71
CA ALA A 63 -1.20 3.27 -11.79
C ALA A 63 -0.65 2.43 -10.62
N ILE A 64 -1.38 1.39 -10.19
CA ILE A 64 -0.91 0.45 -9.18
C ILE A 64 0.31 -0.31 -9.72
N ARG A 65 0.23 -0.78 -10.96
CA ARG A 65 1.34 -1.47 -11.62
C ARG A 65 2.55 -0.56 -11.79
N GLU A 66 2.34 0.65 -12.30
CA GLU A 66 3.42 1.65 -12.45
C GLU A 66 4.13 1.90 -11.12
N LYS A 67 3.38 2.01 -10.02
CA LYS A 67 3.96 2.15 -8.69
C LYS A 67 4.72 0.91 -8.25
N TYR A 68 4.15 -0.27 -8.45
CA TYR A 68 4.75 -1.54 -8.09
C TYR A 68 6.07 -1.78 -8.84
N ASP A 69 6.11 -1.51 -10.15
CA ASP A 69 7.33 -1.59 -10.97
C ASP A 69 8.38 -0.57 -10.49
N ALA A 70 7.97 0.66 -10.17
CA ALA A 70 8.87 1.72 -9.72
C ALA A 70 9.58 1.40 -8.39
N ILE A 71 8.98 0.57 -7.53
CA ILE A 71 9.61 0.12 -6.28
C ILE A 71 10.37 -1.21 -6.41
N GLY A 72 10.49 -1.75 -7.63
CA GLY A 72 11.23 -2.98 -7.94
C GLY A 72 10.36 -4.23 -8.13
N GLY A 73 9.03 -4.07 -8.20
CA GLY A 73 8.08 -5.15 -8.49
C GLY A 73 8.26 -6.33 -7.54
N PRO A 74 8.44 -7.55 -8.04
CA PRO A 74 8.69 -8.73 -7.21
C PRO A 74 9.92 -8.69 -6.31
N THR A 75 10.93 -7.90 -6.67
CA THR A 75 12.15 -7.75 -5.87
C THR A 75 11.99 -6.69 -4.77
N SER A 76 10.86 -5.97 -4.78
CA SER A 76 10.51 -5.02 -3.73
C SER A 76 10.13 -5.71 -2.43
N PHE A 77 10.02 -4.92 -1.36
CA PHE A 77 9.55 -5.38 -0.06
C PHE A 77 8.13 -5.98 -0.09
N LEU A 78 7.30 -5.63 -1.08
CA LEU A 78 5.95 -6.19 -1.23
C LEU A 78 5.97 -7.63 -1.76
N THR A 79 7.03 -8.04 -2.45
CA THR A 79 7.16 -9.31 -3.16
C THR A 79 5.97 -9.55 -4.09
N TRP A 80 5.37 -10.73 -4.12
CA TRP A 80 4.43 -11.15 -5.16
C TRP A 80 2.99 -10.64 -4.95
N PRO A 81 2.24 -10.37 -6.03
CA PRO A 81 0.81 -10.06 -5.93
C PRO A 81 0.02 -11.29 -5.46
N LYS A 82 -1.07 -11.05 -4.72
CA LYS A 82 -2.01 -12.04 -4.18
C LYS A 82 -3.44 -11.87 -4.69
N SER A 83 -3.70 -10.80 -5.42
CA SER A 83 -5.01 -10.53 -6.01
C SER A 83 -4.83 -9.76 -7.32
N ASP A 84 -5.82 -9.91 -8.20
CA ASP A 84 -6.06 -8.91 -9.24
C ASP A 84 -6.49 -7.57 -8.62
N GLU A 85 -6.64 -6.54 -9.45
CA GLU A 85 -7.07 -5.22 -9.00
C GLU A 85 -8.52 -5.24 -8.48
N LEU A 86 -8.67 -5.07 -7.16
CA LEU A 86 -9.95 -5.03 -6.47
C LEU A 86 -10.49 -3.59 -6.38
N GLY A 87 -11.81 -3.46 -6.40
CA GLY A 87 -12.48 -2.26 -5.93
C GLY A 87 -12.44 -2.15 -4.41
N VAL A 88 -12.61 -0.94 -3.89
CA VAL A 88 -12.72 -0.69 -2.45
C VAL A 88 -14.14 -0.21 -2.08
N PRO A 89 -14.60 -0.43 -0.84
CA PRO A 89 -15.96 -0.14 -0.40
C PRO A 89 -16.54 1.23 -0.72
N ASP A 90 -15.71 2.28 -0.83
CA ASP A 90 -16.18 3.63 -1.16
C ASP A 90 -16.53 3.83 -2.66
N GLY A 91 -16.20 2.85 -3.51
CA GLY A 91 -16.46 2.85 -4.94
C GLY A 91 -15.57 3.76 -5.78
N VAL A 92 -14.56 4.41 -5.18
CA VAL A 92 -13.68 5.36 -5.88
C VAL A 92 -12.27 4.80 -6.06
N GLY A 93 -11.70 4.23 -5.00
CA GLY A 93 -10.35 3.70 -5.04
C GLY A 93 -10.25 2.29 -5.62
N ARG A 94 -9.02 1.89 -5.90
CA ARG A 94 -8.65 0.54 -6.34
C ARG A 94 -7.48 0.06 -5.51
N ARG A 95 -7.34 -1.25 -5.34
CA ARG A 95 -6.22 -1.86 -4.60
C ARG A 95 -5.78 -3.18 -5.19
N ASN A 96 -4.50 -3.49 -5.06
CA ASN A 96 -3.99 -4.86 -5.17
C ASN A 96 -3.41 -5.30 -3.82
N GLU A 97 -3.62 -6.57 -3.50
CA GLU A 97 -2.98 -7.22 -2.36
C GLU A 97 -1.68 -7.88 -2.79
N PHE A 98 -0.66 -7.79 -1.94
CA PHE A 98 0.64 -8.43 -2.10
C PHE A 98 0.95 -9.25 -0.85
N VAL A 99 1.93 -10.14 -0.92
CA VAL A 99 2.30 -10.98 0.24
C VAL A 99 2.65 -10.15 1.47
N ASN A 100 3.39 -9.05 1.30
CA ASN A 100 3.86 -8.21 2.40
C ASN A 100 3.19 -6.83 2.49
N GLY A 101 2.05 -6.63 1.81
CA GLY A 101 1.30 -5.39 1.93
C GLY A 101 0.26 -5.19 0.86
N PHE A 102 -0.03 -3.93 0.59
CA PHE A 102 -1.05 -3.49 -0.34
C PHE A 102 -0.50 -2.33 -1.15
N ILE A 103 -1.03 -2.12 -2.35
CA ILE A 103 -0.95 -0.80 -3.00
C ILE A 103 -2.38 -0.33 -3.20
N TYR A 104 -2.68 0.85 -2.66
CA TYR A 104 -3.95 1.54 -2.86
C TYR A 104 -3.76 2.69 -3.82
N TRP A 105 -4.74 2.86 -4.71
CA TRP A 105 -4.82 3.97 -5.64
C TRP A 105 -6.12 4.73 -5.42
N HIS A 106 -6.03 6.06 -5.46
CA HIS A 106 -7.17 6.97 -5.48
C HIS A 106 -6.87 8.13 -6.45
N PRO A 107 -7.86 8.67 -7.20
CA PRO A 107 -7.63 9.70 -8.21
C PRO A 107 -6.95 10.97 -7.70
N THR A 108 -7.14 11.32 -6.42
CA THR A 108 -6.54 12.53 -5.83
C THR A 108 -5.20 12.32 -5.14
N THR A 109 -4.86 11.09 -4.74
CA THR A 109 -3.62 10.80 -4.00
C THR A 109 -2.63 10.01 -4.82
N GLY A 110 -3.06 9.27 -5.84
CA GLY A 110 -2.22 8.37 -6.61
C GLY A 110 -2.07 7.00 -5.95
N ALA A 111 -1.11 6.20 -6.44
CA ALA A 111 -0.85 4.86 -5.96
C ALA A 111 0.25 4.85 -4.89
N HIS A 112 -0.06 4.30 -3.71
CA HIS A 112 0.87 4.21 -2.59
C HIS A 112 0.88 2.83 -1.94
N PRO A 113 2.08 2.27 -1.66
CA PRO A 113 2.23 1.02 -0.95
C PRO A 113 1.99 1.22 0.56
N VAL A 114 1.33 0.27 1.18
CA VAL A 114 1.12 0.17 2.62
C VAL A 114 1.61 -1.21 3.06
N THR A 115 2.59 -1.28 3.95
CA THR A 115 3.13 -2.56 4.45
C THR A 115 2.09 -3.27 5.32
N THR A 116 2.22 -4.59 5.47
CA THR A 116 1.38 -5.35 6.42
C THR A 116 1.44 -4.76 7.82
N HIS A 117 2.61 -4.32 8.28
CA HIS A 117 2.75 -3.69 9.60
C HIS A 117 1.91 -2.43 9.74
N PHE A 118 2.08 -1.43 8.86
CA PHE A 118 1.30 -0.18 8.89
C PHE A 118 -0.19 -0.41 8.65
N SER A 119 -0.54 -1.41 7.82
CA SER A 119 -1.94 -1.76 7.57
C SER A 119 -2.68 -2.21 8.82
N THR A 120 -2.02 -2.75 9.85
CA THR A 120 -2.69 -3.16 11.10
C THR A 120 -3.33 -1.99 11.83
N VAL A 121 -2.65 -0.84 11.88
CA VAL A 121 -3.18 0.40 12.47
C VAL A 121 -4.23 1.01 11.58
N TRP A 122 -3.99 1.03 10.27
CA TRP A 122 -4.97 1.57 9.34
C TRP A 122 -6.28 0.76 9.36
N ALA A 123 -6.19 -0.56 9.44
CA ALA A 123 -7.32 -1.48 9.52
C ALA A 123 -8.19 -1.24 10.74
N ARG A 124 -7.58 -1.17 11.94
CA ARG A 124 -8.34 -0.91 13.18
C ARG A 124 -8.95 0.49 13.24
N ASN A 125 -8.47 1.42 12.39
CA ASN A 125 -9.03 2.75 12.20
C ASN A 125 -10.03 2.84 11.03
N GLY A 126 -10.43 1.72 10.42
CA GLY A 126 -11.49 1.65 9.41
C GLY A 126 -11.02 1.75 7.95
N TRP A 127 -9.74 1.52 7.67
CA TRP A 127 -9.18 1.56 6.31
C TRP A 127 -9.46 2.89 5.59
N GLU A 128 -9.69 2.88 4.28
CA GLU A 128 -9.95 4.07 3.46
C GLU A 128 -11.25 4.80 3.85
N THR A 129 -12.24 4.07 4.35
CA THR A 129 -13.49 4.66 4.88
C THR A 129 -13.34 5.25 6.28
N GLY A 130 -12.21 4.94 6.93
CA GLY A 130 -11.88 5.29 8.31
C GLY A 130 -11.53 6.76 8.51
N ARG A 131 -10.96 7.10 9.66
CA ARG A 131 -10.57 8.49 9.99
C ARG A 131 -9.40 9.00 9.15
N LEU A 132 -8.47 8.10 8.80
CA LEU A 132 -7.25 8.45 8.08
C LEU A 132 -7.47 8.69 6.58
N GLY A 133 -8.42 7.97 5.95
CA GLY A 133 -8.62 8.01 4.49
C GLY A 133 -7.55 7.22 3.73
N TYR A 134 -7.26 7.64 2.50
CA TYR A 134 -6.24 7.02 1.65
C TYR A 134 -4.82 7.45 2.02
N PRO A 135 -3.81 6.60 1.75
CA PRO A 135 -2.41 7.01 1.81
C PRO A 135 -2.13 8.13 0.79
N THR A 136 -1.29 9.09 1.19
CA THR A 136 -0.80 10.22 0.38
C THR A 136 0.71 10.18 0.18
N THR A 137 1.40 9.34 0.93
CA THR A 137 2.82 9.07 0.75
C THR A 137 3.08 7.58 0.85
N ASP A 138 4.24 7.17 0.36
CA ASP A 138 4.81 5.88 0.73
C ASP A 138 5.27 5.92 2.20
N GLU A 139 5.60 4.76 2.74
CA GLU A 139 6.23 4.63 4.06
C GLU A 139 7.71 5.01 3.97
N PHE A 140 8.15 5.99 4.76
CA PHE A 140 9.54 6.46 4.77
C PHE A 140 10.11 6.54 6.20
N GLY A 141 11.43 6.42 6.30
CA GLY A 141 12.16 6.58 7.56
C GLY A 141 12.23 8.06 7.99
N LEU A 142 12.11 8.30 9.29
CA LEU A 142 12.27 9.63 9.89
C LEU A 142 13.76 9.97 10.02
N SER A 143 14.05 11.27 10.14
CA SER A 143 15.42 11.79 10.14
C SER A 143 16.27 11.35 11.34
N ASP A 144 15.63 10.92 12.42
CA ASP A 144 16.31 10.37 13.59
C ASP A 144 16.79 8.92 13.40
N GLY A 145 16.36 8.25 12.33
CA GLY A 145 16.68 6.86 12.03
C GLY A 145 16.00 5.84 12.95
N ILE A 146 15.10 6.27 13.84
CA ILE A 146 14.42 5.41 14.81
C ILE A 146 13.04 5.02 14.32
N GLY A 147 12.31 5.98 13.74
CA GLY A 147 10.93 5.80 13.36
C GLY A 147 10.71 5.77 11.86
N ARG A 148 9.50 5.34 11.48
CA ARG A 148 8.97 5.37 10.14
C ARG A 148 7.61 6.06 10.17
N LYS A 149 7.29 6.76 9.09
CA LYS A 149 6.03 7.50 8.94
C LYS A 149 5.40 7.16 7.61
N GLN A 150 4.08 7.09 7.62
CA GLN A 150 3.27 7.16 6.41
C GLN A 150 2.16 8.19 6.62
N SER A 151 1.95 9.04 5.62
CA SER A 151 0.89 10.04 5.64
C SER A 151 -0.34 9.55 4.89
N PHE A 152 -1.49 9.92 5.43
CA PHE A 152 -2.81 9.66 4.88
C PHE A 152 -3.53 11.01 4.70
N GLN A 153 -4.67 11.00 4.00
CA GLN A 153 -5.42 12.21 3.67
C GLN A 153 -5.76 13.07 4.89
N ARG A 154 -6.05 12.43 6.03
CA ARG A 154 -6.55 13.09 7.24
C ARG A 154 -5.72 12.82 8.49
N GLY A 155 -4.57 12.16 8.37
CA GLY A 155 -3.72 11.86 9.51
C GLY A 155 -2.45 11.13 9.12
N HIS A 156 -1.75 10.62 10.11
CA HIS A 156 -0.46 9.98 9.93
C HIS A 156 -0.37 8.73 10.79
N ILE A 157 0.35 7.72 10.29
CA ILE A 157 0.77 6.57 11.09
C ILE A 157 2.27 6.71 11.34
N TYR A 158 2.66 6.54 12.59
CA TYR A 158 4.05 6.53 13.03
C TYR A 158 4.36 5.16 13.65
N GLY A 159 5.48 4.59 13.22
CA GLY A 159 6.04 3.35 13.78
C GLY A 159 7.42 3.61 14.36
N SER A 160 7.68 3.10 15.56
CA SER A 160 8.99 3.14 16.22
C SER A 160 9.14 1.95 17.17
N LEU A 161 10.26 1.86 17.88
CA LEU A 161 10.43 0.91 18.99
C LEU A 161 9.39 1.09 20.11
N ALA A 162 8.78 2.27 20.22
CA ALA A 162 7.74 2.55 21.21
C ALA A 162 6.37 2.00 20.81
N GLY A 163 6.17 1.64 19.54
CA GLY A 163 4.92 1.12 19.01
C GLY A 163 4.54 1.71 17.66
N LEU A 164 3.37 1.30 17.19
CA LEU A 164 2.75 1.74 15.93
C LEU A 164 1.40 2.37 16.26
N ALA A 165 1.22 3.64 15.88
CA ALA A 165 0.06 4.43 16.27
C ALA A 165 -0.35 5.46 15.20
N SER A 166 -1.66 5.73 15.10
CA SER A 166 -2.20 6.83 14.33
C SER A 166 -2.23 8.13 15.15
N ILE A 167 -2.09 9.25 14.45
CA ILE A 167 -2.27 10.60 14.99
C ILE A 167 -2.92 11.48 13.92
N GLU A 168 -3.97 12.21 14.30
CA GLU A 168 -4.70 13.07 13.38
C GLU A 168 -5.10 14.43 13.99
N GLY A 169 -5.60 15.34 13.14
CA GLY A 169 -6.22 16.59 13.54
C GLY A 169 -5.40 17.50 14.47
N LEU A 170 -6.10 18.16 15.41
CA LEU A 170 -5.52 19.18 16.29
C LEU A 170 -4.46 18.62 17.24
N ILE A 171 -4.53 17.34 17.58
CA ILE A 171 -3.53 16.66 18.41
C ILE A 171 -2.21 16.56 17.63
N TYR A 172 -2.26 16.17 16.35
CA TYR A 172 -1.09 16.19 15.49
C TYR A 172 -0.50 17.59 15.38
N ASP A 173 -1.32 18.60 15.09
CA ASP A 173 -0.87 19.99 14.96
C ASP A 173 -0.18 20.45 16.24
N LYS A 174 -0.77 20.17 17.41
CA LYS A 174 -0.19 20.50 18.71
C LYS A 174 1.13 19.78 18.95
N TRP A 175 1.19 18.47 18.68
CA TRP A 175 2.40 17.68 18.85
C TRP A 175 3.56 18.20 17.99
N VAL A 176 3.29 18.58 16.73
CA VAL A 176 4.27 19.20 15.84
C VAL A 176 4.81 20.50 16.44
N THR A 177 3.98 21.35 17.06
CA THR A 177 4.46 22.57 17.74
C THR A 177 5.39 22.32 18.92
N THR A 178 5.38 21.09 19.47
CA THR A 178 6.26 20.70 20.58
C THR A 178 7.57 20.05 20.12
N GLY A 179 7.83 19.99 18.81
CA GLY A 179 9.02 19.35 18.24
C GLY A 179 8.80 17.94 17.71
N ALA A 180 7.55 17.49 17.59
CA ALA A 180 7.17 16.17 17.06
C ALA A 180 7.95 15.01 17.72
N GLU A 181 8.42 14.03 16.94
CA GLU A 181 9.16 12.87 17.44
C GLU A 181 10.49 13.23 18.13
N GLY A 182 11.08 14.37 17.79
CA GLY A 182 12.29 14.90 18.43
C GLY A 182 12.02 15.75 19.68
N GLY A 183 10.75 16.00 19.98
CA GLY A 183 10.31 16.80 21.14
C GLY A 183 10.24 15.99 22.43
N PRO A 184 9.89 16.64 23.56
CA PRO A 184 9.84 15.99 24.87
C PRO A 184 8.75 14.91 24.99
N LEU A 185 7.74 14.93 24.12
CA LEU A 185 6.71 13.89 24.09
C LEU A 185 7.19 12.62 23.37
N GLY A 186 8.10 12.74 22.41
CA GLY A 186 8.57 11.64 21.57
C GLY A 186 7.46 11.02 20.71
N TYR A 187 7.56 9.72 20.47
CA TYR A 187 6.70 8.98 19.56
C TYR A 187 5.30 8.70 20.12
N PRO A 188 4.25 8.68 19.27
CA PRO A 188 2.94 8.17 19.67
C PRO A 188 3.01 6.67 19.97
N THR A 189 2.30 6.23 20.99
CA THR A 189 2.28 4.83 21.47
C THR A 189 0.90 4.18 21.36
N ALA A 190 -0.15 4.96 21.14
CA ALA A 190 -1.51 4.49 20.93
C ALA A 190 -2.25 5.41 19.96
N ASP A 191 -3.22 4.84 19.26
CA ASP A 191 -4.14 5.58 18.39
C ASP A 191 -5.01 6.55 19.18
N GLU A 192 -5.60 7.50 18.46
CA GLU A 192 -6.44 8.52 19.03
C GLU A 192 -7.74 7.96 19.63
N ALA A 193 -7.86 8.09 20.95
CA ALA A 193 -8.98 7.58 21.73
C ALA A 193 -9.88 8.73 22.20
N GLY A 194 -11.18 8.46 22.35
CA GLY A 194 -12.09 9.40 23.00
C GLY A 194 -11.83 9.51 24.50
N THR A 195 -12.01 10.69 25.08
CA THR A 195 -12.00 10.85 26.54
C THR A 195 -13.26 10.22 27.16
N PRO A 196 -13.23 9.80 28.44
CA PRO A 196 -14.38 9.13 29.08
C PRO A 196 -15.66 9.97 29.15
N ASP A 197 -15.54 11.30 29.10
CA ASP A 197 -16.68 12.23 29.04
C ASP A 197 -17.31 12.35 27.64
N GLY A 198 -16.70 11.75 26.62
CA GLY A 198 -17.15 11.77 25.23
C GLY A 198 -16.97 13.12 24.52
N VAL A 199 -16.31 14.10 25.15
CA VAL A 199 -16.18 15.47 24.62
C VAL A 199 -14.87 15.63 23.84
N GLY A 200 -13.78 15.09 24.38
CA GLY A 200 -12.44 15.22 23.83
C GLY A 200 -11.91 13.95 23.19
N ARG A 201 -10.72 14.08 22.61
CA ARG A 201 -9.91 12.97 22.13
C ARG A 201 -8.50 13.13 22.69
N PHE A 202 -7.73 12.07 22.74
CA PHE A 202 -6.34 12.16 23.21
C PHE A 202 -5.46 11.12 22.52
N ASN A 203 -4.18 11.46 22.37
CA ASN A 203 -3.13 10.51 22.04
C ASN A 203 -2.20 10.31 23.23
N ARG A 204 -1.66 9.11 23.34
CA ARG A 204 -0.54 8.80 24.22
C ARG A 204 0.76 8.81 23.45
N PHE A 205 1.78 9.38 24.06
CA PHE A 205 3.15 9.45 23.59
C PHE A 205 4.09 8.82 24.61
N THR A 206 5.34 8.56 24.24
CA THR A 206 6.37 8.05 25.15
C THR A 206 6.58 8.94 26.38
N GLY A 207 6.48 10.26 26.20
CA GLY A 207 6.72 11.27 27.23
C GLY A 207 5.46 11.94 27.80
N GLY A 208 4.25 11.49 27.45
CA GLY A 208 3.03 12.10 27.97
C GLY A 208 1.77 11.84 27.15
N MET A 209 0.78 12.72 27.29
CA MET A 209 -0.49 12.67 26.55
C MET A 209 -0.84 14.08 26.05
N ILE A 210 -1.50 14.16 24.90
CA ILE A 210 -2.15 15.39 24.40
C ILE A 210 -3.64 15.10 24.28
N TYR A 211 -4.47 16.04 24.76
CA TYR A 211 -5.92 16.05 24.69
C TYR A 211 -6.42 17.14 23.73
#